data_AF-A0A4S9V234-F1
#
_entry.id   AF-A0A4S9V234-F1
#
_cell.length_a   1.000
_cell.length_b   1.000
_cell.length_c   1.000
_cell.angle_alpha   90.00
_cell.angle_beta   90.00
_cell.angle_gamma   90.00
#
_symmetry.space_group_name_H-M   'P 1'
#
loop_
_entity.id
_entity.type
_entity.pdbx_description
1 polymer ?
#
loop_
_entity_poly.entity_id
_entity_poly.type
_entity_poly.pdbx_seq_one_letter_code
_entity_poly.pdbx_strand_id
1 'polypeptide(L)'
;MENSPENTCRLATAFNCLRDVGRQAMRPKKVAISTYSTPPETSLERRELSLSTTSDKKAETFLYLAYGSNLCNETFRGKRGIKPISQINVQIPELRLTFDLPGIAYSEPCFANTARRDPETDVPRNNATSGENDSSGATDYHKNRWHKGLIGVVYEVTAADYAHIIATEGGGASYQDILVDCYPFEHSDPTKPVPVHPVTKPFKAHTLFAPAVPPGAQPPKEGGRLQRPDTSYAQASARYLKLITDGAAECRLPYEYQDYLNDIRPYTITSNKQQLGQFVFLTLWLPFIVLIFSLNAKFCDEGGRSPPWLRILSESIFRACWRTYDGFYKPLFGDGERTTPADDQDDDCQPTPFQDLPQRLESGLPIDWEKTPTVA
;
A
#
# COMPACT_ATOMS: atom_id res chain seq x y z
N MET A 1 -17.40 -16.57 30.43
CA MET A 1 -15.99 -16.47 30.85
C MET A 1 -15.27 -17.63 30.22
N GLU A 2 -14.65 -17.40 29.06
CA GLU A 2 -13.66 -18.28 28.46
C GLU A 2 -12.72 -17.34 27.71
N ASN A 3 -11.57 -17.07 28.31
CA ASN A 3 -10.56 -16.16 27.76
C ASN A 3 -9.85 -16.90 26.62
N SER A 4 -10.17 -16.60 25.36
CA SER A 4 -9.39 -17.12 24.23
C SER A 4 -8.01 -16.44 24.18
N PRO A 5 -6.90 -17.18 24.34
CA PRO A 5 -5.54 -16.62 24.40
C PRO A 5 -5.01 -16.14 23.03
N GLU A 6 -5.80 -16.22 21.96
CA GLU A 6 -5.38 -16.07 20.56
C GLU A 6 -5.30 -14.61 20.07
N ASN A 7 -5.92 -13.66 20.78
CA ASN A 7 -5.86 -12.24 20.44
C ASN A 7 -4.52 -11.57 20.83
N THR A 8 -3.73 -12.24 21.67
CA THR A 8 -2.43 -11.76 22.19
C THR A 8 -1.31 -11.84 21.15
N CYS A 9 -1.46 -12.68 20.11
CA CYS A 9 -0.38 -13.00 19.16
C CYS A 9 -0.16 -11.93 18.06
N ARG A 10 -1.18 -11.11 17.76
CA ARG A 10 -1.11 -10.12 16.66
C ARG A 10 -0.40 -8.82 17.06
N LEU A 11 -0.44 -8.43 18.34
CA LEU A 11 0.33 -7.31 18.87
C LEU A 11 1.83 -7.64 19.01
N ALA A 12 2.17 -8.90 19.28
CA ALA A 12 3.56 -9.36 19.25
C ALA A 12 4.19 -9.21 17.86
N THR A 13 3.41 -9.13 16.78
CA THR A 13 3.96 -8.96 15.42
C THR A 13 4.24 -7.49 15.10
N ALA A 14 3.43 -6.54 15.58
CA ALA A 14 3.77 -5.12 15.56
C ALA A 14 4.96 -4.81 16.50
N PHE A 15 5.02 -5.50 17.65
CA PHE A 15 6.13 -5.43 18.60
C PHE A 15 7.43 -6.08 18.07
N ASN A 16 7.34 -7.21 17.35
CA ASN A 16 8.48 -7.86 16.70
C ASN A 16 8.95 -7.08 15.46
N CYS A 17 8.04 -6.49 14.69
CA CYS A 17 8.37 -5.63 13.57
C CYS A 17 9.15 -4.37 14.01
N LEU A 18 8.88 -3.86 15.22
CA LEU A 18 9.63 -2.74 15.82
C LEU A 18 10.94 -3.17 16.46
N ARG A 19 11.01 -4.38 17.01
CA ARG A 19 12.25 -4.95 17.56
C ARG A 19 13.25 -5.35 16.45
N ASP A 20 12.77 -5.72 15.26
CA ASP A 20 13.59 -6.10 14.12
C ASP A 20 14.27 -4.90 13.43
N VAL A 21 13.83 -3.66 13.69
CA VAL A 21 14.50 -2.42 13.21
C VAL A 21 15.92 -2.29 13.79
N GLY A 22 16.18 -2.87 14.97
CA GLY A 22 17.50 -2.84 15.61
C GLY A 22 18.41 -4.04 15.33
N ARG A 23 17.98 -5.05 14.57
CA ARG A 23 18.77 -6.28 14.31
C ARG A 23 18.52 -6.87 12.92
N GLN A 24 18.72 -6.11 11.85
CA GLN A 24 18.98 -6.70 10.54
C GLN A 24 20.48 -6.78 10.27
N ALA A 25 21.12 -7.70 10.99
CA ALA A 25 22.33 -8.38 10.52
C ALA A 25 21.94 -9.83 10.21
N MET A 26 21.93 -10.15 8.90
CA MET A 26 22.06 -11.49 8.31
C MET A 26 21.53 -12.66 9.14
N ARG A 27 20.27 -13.04 8.94
CA ARG A 27 19.84 -14.45 9.12
C ARG A 27 18.96 -14.88 7.96
N PRO A 28 19.35 -15.90 7.18
CA PRO A 28 18.49 -16.45 6.14
C PRO A 28 17.35 -17.20 6.82
N LYS A 29 16.15 -16.61 6.83
CA LYS A 29 14.93 -17.36 7.16
C LYS A 29 14.66 -18.27 5.96
N LYS A 30 14.75 -19.58 6.17
CA LYS A 30 14.29 -20.60 5.20
C LYS A 30 12.91 -20.19 4.69
N VAL A 31 12.79 -20.03 3.37
CA VAL A 31 11.51 -19.80 2.68
C VAL A 31 10.65 -21.02 2.97
N ALA A 32 9.68 -20.89 3.88
CA ALA A 32 8.65 -21.88 4.07
C ALA A 32 7.77 -21.83 2.83
N ILE A 33 7.81 -22.88 2.01
CA ILE A 33 6.85 -23.10 0.94
C ILE A 33 5.46 -23.04 1.58
N SER A 34 4.60 -22.16 1.05
CA SER A 34 3.24 -21.94 1.54
C SER A 34 2.49 -23.28 1.64
N THR A 35 2.20 -23.72 2.86
CA THR A 35 1.50 -24.97 3.19
C THR A 35 0.00 -24.93 2.90
N TYR A 36 -0.48 -23.84 2.30
CA TYR A 36 -1.89 -23.59 2.08
C TYR A 36 -2.35 -24.20 0.76
N SER A 37 -3.31 -25.13 0.82
CA SER A 37 -3.96 -25.66 -0.40
C SER A 37 -4.67 -24.54 -1.16
N THR A 38 -4.54 -24.52 -2.48
CA THR A 38 -5.25 -23.60 -3.37
C THR A 38 -6.76 -23.86 -3.28
N PRO A 39 -7.58 -22.84 -2.94
CA PRO A 39 -9.04 -22.96 -3.00
C PRO A 39 -9.51 -23.29 -4.43
N PRO A 40 -10.64 -24.01 -4.59
CA PRO A 40 -11.22 -24.24 -5.90
C PRO A 40 -11.65 -22.92 -6.55
N GLU A 41 -11.81 -22.94 -7.87
CA GLU A 41 -12.29 -21.78 -8.61
C GLU A 41 -13.76 -21.48 -8.29
N THR A 42 -14.13 -20.20 -8.17
CA THR A 42 -15.53 -19.79 -7.97
C THR A 42 -16.40 -20.19 -9.16
N SER A 43 -17.45 -20.96 -8.89
CA SER A 43 -18.32 -21.53 -9.94
C SER A 43 -19.06 -20.46 -10.74
N LEU A 44 -19.47 -20.80 -11.98
CA LEU A 44 -20.30 -19.92 -12.80
C LEU A 44 -21.65 -19.63 -12.13
N GLU A 45 -22.30 -20.65 -11.56
CA GLU A 45 -23.57 -20.50 -10.83
C GLU A 45 -23.44 -19.51 -9.68
N ARG A 46 -22.35 -19.58 -8.90
CA ARG A 46 -22.12 -18.67 -7.77
C ARG A 46 -21.91 -17.22 -8.23
N ARG A 47 -21.23 -17.03 -9.36
CA ARG A 47 -21.05 -15.73 -10.01
C ARG A 47 -22.39 -15.17 -10.50
N GLU A 48 -23.19 -15.98 -11.17
CA GLU A 48 -24.51 -15.55 -11.67
C GLU A 48 -25.49 -15.22 -10.53
N LEU A 49 -25.43 -15.97 -9.43
CA LEU A 49 -26.23 -15.68 -8.24
C LEU A 49 -25.97 -14.29 -7.66
N SER A 50 -24.73 -13.79 -7.75
CA SER A 50 -24.37 -12.45 -7.27
C SER A 50 -25.06 -11.30 -8.02
N LEU A 51 -25.57 -11.57 -9.22
CA LEU A 51 -26.31 -10.59 -10.02
C LEU A 51 -27.79 -10.49 -9.60
N SER A 52 -28.29 -11.44 -8.80
CA SER A 52 -29.69 -11.45 -8.35
C SER A 52 -29.89 -10.51 -7.15
N THR A 53 -30.93 -9.67 -7.18
CA THR A 53 -31.20 -8.63 -6.17
C THR A 53 -31.77 -9.16 -4.84
N THR A 54 -31.86 -10.47 -4.66
CA THR A 54 -32.62 -11.12 -3.58
C THR A 54 -31.80 -11.57 -2.37
N SER A 55 -30.47 -11.44 -2.37
CA SER A 55 -29.63 -12.26 -1.47
C SER A 55 -28.99 -11.60 -0.23
N ASP A 56 -29.18 -10.30 0.07
CA ASP A 56 -28.28 -9.67 1.08
C ASP A 56 -28.69 -9.86 2.55
N LYS A 57 -29.95 -10.13 2.87
CA LYS A 57 -30.37 -10.18 4.29
C LYS A 57 -30.19 -11.56 4.95
N LYS A 58 -29.72 -12.57 4.22
CA LYS A 58 -29.52 -13.93 4.73
C LYS A 58 -28.44 -14.74 3.99
N ALA A 59 -27.50 -14.09 3.30
CA ALA A 59 -26.44 -14.80 2.59
C ALA A 59 -25.57 -15.59 3.59
N GLU A 60 -25.41 -16.89 3.34
CA GLU A 60 -24.49 -17.73 4.11
C GLU A 60 -23.02 -17.44 3.75
N THR A 61 -22.78 -16.98 2.51
CA THR A 61 -21.45 -16.64 1.97
C THR A 61 -21.44 -15.32 1.22
N PHE A 62 -20.29 -14.65 1.25
CA PHE A 62 -20.04 -13.37 0.56
C PHE A 62 -18.92 -13.53 -0.46
N LEU A 63 -19.04 -12.84 -1.60
CA LEU A 63 -17.94 -12.65 -2.54
C LEU A 63 -17.19 -11.38 -2.15
N TYR A 64 -15.95 -11.54 -1.70
CA TYR A 64 -15.09 -10.45 -1.21
C TYR A 64 -13.88 -10.25 -2.13
N LEU A 65 -13.78 -9.08 -2.74
CA LEU A 65 -12.64 -8.67 -3.55
C LEU A 65 -11.50 -8.14 -2.68
N ALA A 66 -10.37 -8.84 -2.72
CA ALA A 66 -9.09 -8.43 -2.17
C ALA A 66 -8.17 -7.84 -3.25
N TYR A 67 -7.50 -6.74 -2.91
CA TYR A 67 -6.52 -6.08 -3.77
C TYR A 67 -5.25 -5.61 -3.04
N GLY A 68 -5.24 -5.69 -1.71
CA GLY A 68 -4.14 -5.27 -0.85
C GLY A 68 -3.50 -6.43 -0.09
N SER A 69 -3.19 -6.24 1.19
CA SER A 69 -2.56 -7.27 2.03
C SER A 69 -3.38 -8.58 2.17
N ASN A 70 -4.68 -8.53 1.87
CA ASN A 70 -5.56 -9.71 1.86
C ASN A 70 -5.33 -10.66 0.68
N LEU A 71 -4.46 -10.30 -0.28
CA LEU A 71 -3.98 -11.22 -1.30
C LEU A 71 -3.04 -12.29 -0.72
N CYS A 72 -2.31 -11.98 0.37
CA CYS A 72 -1.29 -12.85 0.93
C CYS A 72 -1.88 -13.87 1.90
N ASN A 73 -1.54 -15.15 1.73
CA ASN A 73 -1.97 -16.24 2.61
C ASN A 73 -1.52 -16.03 4.06
N GLU A 74 -0.30 -15.52 4.30
CA GLU A 74 0.18 -15.20 5.66
C GLU A 74 -0.79 -14.27 6.39
N THR A 75 -1.39 -13.32 5.67
CA THR A 75 -2.23 -12.27 6.23
C THR A 75 -3.69 -12.68 6.26
N PHE A 76 -4.22 -13.19 5.15
CA PHE A 76 -5.62 -13.56 4.98
C PHE A 76 -5.96 -14.88 5.69
N ARG A 77 -5.17 -15.94 5.47
CA ARG A 77 -5.46 -17.28 6.02
C ARG A 77 -4.73 -17.55 7.32
N GLY A 78 -3.47 -17.11 7.43
CA GLY A 78 -2.64 -17.33 8.61
C GLY A 78 -3.05 -16.43 9.77
N LYS A 79 -2.74 -15.14 9.67
CA LYS A 79 -3.01 -14.19 10.73
C LYS A 79 -4.50 -14.09 11.00
N ARG A 80 -5.33 -13.82 9.98
CA ARG A 80 -6.78 -13.63 10.13
C ARG A 80 -7.58 -14.92 10.34
N GLY A 81 -7.03 -16.09 9.98
CA GLY A 81 -7.74 -17.36 10.13
C GLY A 81 -8.87 -17.57 9.11
N ILE A 82 -8.97 -16.72 8.08
CA ILE A 82 -10.05 -16.79 7.08
C ILE A 82 -9.84 -18.03 6.21
N LYS A 83 -10.92 -18.76 5.95
CA LYS A 83 -10.91 -19.98 5.14
C LYS A 83 -11.73 -19.76 3.88
N PRO A 84 -11.11 -19.28 2.78
CA PRO A 84 -11.82 -19.09 1.52
C PRO A 84 -12.39 -20.42 1.00
N ILE A 85 -13.67 -20.41 0.64
CA ILE A 85 -14.42 -21.53 0.08
C ILE A 85 -14.04 -21.73 -1.38
N SER A 86 -13.96 -20.64 -2.12
CA SER A 86 -13.52 -20.58 -3.52
C SER A 86 -12.79 -19.27 -3.78
N GLN A 87 -12.05 -19.19 -4.89
CA GLN A 87 -11.41 -17.95 -5.33
C GLN A 87 -11.40 -17.80 -6.85
N ILE A 88 -11.33 -16.57 -7.34
CA ILE A 88 -11.16 -16.29 -8.77
C ILE A 88 -10.42 -14.96 -8.99
N ASN A 89 -9.49 -14.94 -9.95
CA ASN A 89 -8.76 -13.72 -10.31
C ASN A 89 -9.63 -12.85 -11.23
N VAL A 90 -9.66 -11.55 -10.96
CA VAL A 90 -10.55 -10.62 -11.64
C VAL A 90 -9.86 -9.30 -11.99
N GLN A 91 -10.45 -8.61 -12.96
CA GLN A 91 -10.17 -7.22 -13.32
C GLN A 91 -11.40 -6.36 -13.03
N ILE A 92 -11.17 -5.13 -12.54
CA ILE A 92 -12.20 -4.15 -12.22
C ILE A 92 -11.87 -2.85 -12.97
N PRO A 93 -12.46 -2.61 -14.16
CA PRO A 93 -12.14 -1.47 -15.02
C PRO A 93 -12.38 -0.09 -14.39
N GLU A 94 -13.39 0.01 -13.53
CA GLU A 94 -13.86 1.24 -12.89
C GLU A 94 -13.08 1.64 -11.64
N LEU A 95 -12.11 0.83 -11.22
CA LEU A 95 -11.22 1.10 -10.10
C LEU A 95 -9.75 1.07 -10.51
N ARG A 96 -8.93 1.78 -9.75
CA ARG A 96 -7.45 1.69 -9.77
C ARG A 96 -6.89 1.52 -8.37
N LEU A 97 -5.74 0.87 -8.26
CA LEU A 97 -4.99 0.74 -7.01
C LEU A 97 -4.36 2.09 -6.65
N THR A 98 -4.49 2.50 -5.39
CA THR A 98 -3.80 3.67 -4.83
C THR A 98 -3.10 3.29 -3.53
N PHE A 99 -2.13 4.12 -3.12
CA PHE A 99 -1.45 4.00 -1.82
C PHE A 99 -1.62 5.32 -1.07
N ASP A 100 -2.87 5.64 -0.76
CA ASP A 100 -3.29 6.95 -0.25
C ASP A 100 -4.08 6.85 1.05
N LEU A 101 -4.29 5.64 1.59
CA LEU A 101 -4.86 5.47 2.92
C LEU A 101 -3.76 5.71 3.97
N PRO A 102 -3.88 6.71 4.85
CA PRO A 102 -2.83 7.01 5.82
C PRO A 102 -2.68 5.90 6.87
N GLY A 103 -1.45 5.51 7.14
CA GLY A 103 -1.09 4.62 8.23
C GLY A 103 -0.41 5.38 9.37
N ILE A 104 0.80 4.94 9.74
CA ILE A 104 1.60 5.50 10.83
C ILE A 104 2.90 6.05 10.23
N ALA A 105 3.12 7.35 10.38
CA ALA A 105 4.34 8.01 9.92
C ALA A 105 5.62 7.30 10.44
N TYR A 106 6.66 7.34 9.63
CA TYR A 106 7.96 6.69 9.84
C TYR A 106 7.97 5.16 9.87
N SER A 107 6.83 4.48 9.90
CA SER A 107 6.78 3.01 9.96
C SER A 107 6.01 2.42 8.78
N GLU A 108 4.72 2.72 8.69
CA GLU A 108 3.82 2.25 7.64
C GLU A 108 3.01 3.43 7.13
N PRO A 109 3.62 4.33 6.33
CA PRO A 109 3.07 5.66 6.15
C PRO A 109 1.74 5.65 5.41
N CYS A 110 1.57 4.73 4.46
CA CYS A 110 0.31 4.49 3.81
C CYS A 110 0.06 3.01 3.47
N PHE A 111 -1.20 2.70 3.23
CA PHE A 111 -1.71 1.40 2.83
C PHE A 111 -2.42 1.49 1.48
N ALA A 112 -2.64 0.33 0.86
CA ALA A 112 -3.38 0.23 -0.38
C ALA A 112 -4.85 0.62 -0.17
N ASN A 113 -5.43 1.23 -1.18
CA ASN A 113 -6.84 1.55 -1.28
C ASN A 113 -7.21 1.57 -2.78
N THR A 114 -8.46 1.88 -3.10
CA THR A 114 -8.91 2.04 -4.48
C THR A 114 -9.44 3.44 -4.71
N ALA A 115 -9.30 3.92 -5.95
CA ALA A 115 -9.93 5.13 -6.45
C ALA A 115 -10.76 4.80 -7.69
N ARG A 116 -11.81 5.59 -7.94
CA ARG A 116 -12.55 5.50 -9.21
C ARG A 116 -11.61 5.81 -10.37
N ARG A 117 -11.76 5.04 -11.43
CA ARG A 117 -11.01 5.16 -12.69
C ARG A 117 -12.00 5.36 -13.82
N ASP A 118 -11.69 6.29 -14.71
CA ASP A 118 -12.35 6.41 -16.00
C ASP A 118 -11.43 5.79 -17.06
N PRO A 119 -11.82 4.66 -17.67
CA PRO A 119 -11.01 3.97 -18.67
C PRO A 119 -10.62 4.81 -19.88
N GLU A 120 -11.40 5.84 -20.23
CA GLU A 120 -11.17 6.66 -21.41
C GLU A 120 -10.19 7.82 -21.14
N THR A 121 -10.10 8.30 -19.89
CA THR A 121 -9.22 9.42 -19.53
C THR A 121 -7.91 8.98 -18.88
N ASP A 122 -7.85 7.79 -18.27
CA ASP A 122 -6.66 7.26 -17.58
C ASP A 122 -5.71 6.46 -18.52
N VAL A 123 -5.83 6.59 -19.84
CA VAL A 123 -4.92 5.95 -20.81
C VAL A 123 -3.51 6.56 -20.75
N PRO A 124 -2.45 5.77 -21.01
CA PRO A 124 -1.09 6.29 -21.05
C PRO A 124 -1.01 7.39 -22.11
N ARG A 125 -0.62 8.61 -21.72
CA ARG A 125 -0.19 9.62 -22.70
C ARG A 125 1.01 9.04 -23.44
N ASN A 126 0.83 8.72 -24.71
CA ASN A 126 1.93 8.33 -25.58
C ASN A 126 2.90 9.51 -25.66
N ASN A 127 3.97 9.48 -24.86
CA ASN A 127 5.08 10.41 -24.96
C ASN A 127 5.86 10.12 -26.25
N ALA A 128 5.34 10.61 -27.37
CA ALA A 128 6.05 10.72 -28.65
C ALA A 128 6.10 12.18 -29.13
N THR A 129 5.91 13.15 -28.24
CA THR A 129 6.16 14.57 -28.53
C THR A 129 6.92 15.18 -27.36
N SER A 130 8.24 15.03 -27.45
CA SER A 130 9.21 15.77 -26.67
C SER A 130 8.98 17.27 -26.86
N GLY A 131 8.91 18.00 -25.76
CA GLY A 131 9.10 19.45 -25.73
C GLY A 131 7.84 20.24 -25.36
N GLU A 132 7.56 20.35 -24.06
CA GLU A 132 7.26 21.64 -23.40
C GLU A 132 6.95 21.41 -21.91
N ASN A 133 7.88 21.83 -21.06
CA ASN A 133 7.70 22.26 -19.66
C ASN A 133 6.79 21.44 -18.74
N ASP A 134 7.14 20.18 -18.46
CA ASP A 134 6.84 19.61 -17.13
C ASP A 134 8.02 19.88 -16.19
N SER A 135 8.22 21.17 -15.91
CA SER A 135 9.13 21.66 -14.88
C SER A 135 8.51 21.47 -13.50
N SER A 136 8.19 20.22 -13.18
CA SER A 136 8.05 19.75 -11.82
C SER A 136 9.03 18.60 -11.65
N GLY A 137 10.12 18.84 -10.91
CA GLY A 137 11.12 17.82 -10.54
C GLY A 137 10.56 16.73 -9.60
N ALA A 138 9.31 16.33 -9.80
CA ALA A 138 8.65 15.24 -9.12
C ALA A 138 9.25 13.94 -9.63
N THR A 139 10.34 13.51 -8.99
CA THR A 139 10.91 12.16 -9.06
C THR A 139 9.86 11.11 -9.47
N ASP A 140 9.98 10.60 -10.70
CA ASP A 140 9.12 9.59 -11.32
C ASP A 140 8.83 8.45 -10.33
N TYR A 141 7.68 8.49 -9.66
CA TYR A 141 7.31 7.50 -8.67
C TYR A 141 6.40 6.45 -9.33
N HIS A 142 6.93 5.23 -9.43
CA HIS A 142 6.45 4.19 -10.34
C HIS A 142 5.00 3.69 -10.07
N LYS A 143 4.39 4.05 -8.94
CA LYS A 143 3.02 3.60 -8.59
C LYS A 143 1.93 4.12 -9.53
N ASN A 144 2.18 5.16 -10.32
CA ASN A 144 1.21 5.72 -11.27
C ASN A 144 1.34 5.11 -12.69
N ARG A 145 2.21 4.11 -12.89
CA ARG A 145 2.48 3.49 -14.20
C ARG A 145 1.44 2.43 -14.62
N TRP A 146 0.59 1.98 -13.69
CA TRP A 146 -0.50 1.07 -14.02
C TRP A 146 -1.73 1.83 -14.53
N HIS A 147 -2.02 1.67 -15.81
CA HIS A 147 -3.08 2.41 -16.49
C HIS A 147 -4.32 1.56 -16.81
N LYS A 148 -4.32 0.27 -16.44
CA LYS A 148 -5.47 -0.63 -16.64
C LYS A 148 -6.36 -0.66 -15.37
N GLY A 149 -7.47 -1.37 -15.45
CA GLY A 149 -8.32 -1.63 -14.28
C GLY A 149 -7.58 -2.28 -13.12
N LEU A 150 -8.11 -2.14 -11.91
CA LEU A 150 -7.62 -2.81 -10.70
C LEU A 150 -7.62 -4.33 -10.91
N ILE A 151 -6.53 -4.99 -10.53
CA ILE A 151 -6.44 -6.45 -10.52
C ILE A 151 -6.49 -6.94 -9.07
N GLY A 152 -7.28 -7.98 -8.84
CA GLY A 152 -7.44 -8.57 -7.52
C GLY A 152 -7.96 -10.00 -7.57
N VAL A 153 -8.27 -10.52 -6.38
CA VAL A 153 -8.82 -11.86 -6.18
C VAL A 153 -10.14 -11.72 -5.47
N VAL A 154 -11.19 -12.32 -6.01
CA VAL A 154 -12.44 -12.51 -5.27
C VAL A 154 -12.36 -13.82 -4.52
N TYR A 155 -12.54 -13.76 -3.20
CA TYR A 155 -12.72 -14.91 -2.33
C TYR A 155 -14.19 -15.08 -1.98
N GLU A 156 -14.68 -16.31 -2.05
CA GLU A 156 -15.92 -16.66 -1.38
C GLU A 156 -15.63 -17.00 0.09
N VAL A 157 -16.29 -16.31 1.01
CA VAL A 157 -16.06 -16.45 2.45
C VAL A 157 -17.39 -16.61 3.20
N THR A 158 -17.35 -17.23 4.38
CA THR A 158 -18.53 -17.33 5.25
C THR A 158 -18.96 -15.95 5.76
N ALA A 159 -20.21 -15.81 6.20
CA ALA A 159 -20.68 -14.57 6.85
C ALA A 159 -19.82 -14.18 8.07
N ALA A 160 -19.38 -15.17 8.87
CA ALA A 160 -18.51 -14.93 10.03
C ALA A 160 -17.11 -14.45 9.62
N ASP A 161 -16.52 -15.06 8.59
CA ASP A 161 -15.24 -14.61 8.04
C ASP A 161 -15.35 -13.21 7.43
N TYR A 162 -16.46 -12.91 6.75
CA TYR A 162 -16.72 -11.59 6.20
C TYR A 162 -16.80 -10.53 7.31
N ALA A 163 -17.56 -10.78 8.38
CA ALA A 163 -17.58 -9.91 9.55
C ALA A 163 -16.19 -9.74 10.18
N HIS A 164 -15.37 -10.80 10.24
CA HIS A 164 -13.99 -10.70 10.70
C HIS A 164 -13.12 -9.83 9.80
N ILE A 165 -13.30 -9.89 8.48
CA ILE A 165 -12.64 -8.98 7.53
C ILE A 165 -13.02 -7.54 7.86
N ILE A 166 -14.32 -7.23 7.96
CA ILE A 166 -14.80 -5.87 8.27
C ILE A 166 -14.20 -5.36 9.60
N ALA A 167 -14.19 -6.19 10.64
CA ALA A 167 -13.63 -5.84 11.94
C ALA A 167 -12.13 -5.50 11.87
N THR A 168 -11.37 -6.26 11.09
CA THR A 168 -9.91 -6.12 11.02
C THR A 168 -9.43 -5.03 10.05
N GLU A 169 -10.26 -4.62 9.10
CA GLU A 169 -9.99 -3.52 8.16
C GLU A 169 -10.39 -2.15 8.70
N GLY A 170 -10.59 -2.04 10.02
CA GLY A 170 -10.92 -0.79 10.71
C GLY A 170 -12.39 -0.65 11.11
N GLY A 171 -13.14 -1.75 11.16
CA GLY A 171 -14.49 -1.80 11.75
C GLY A 171 -15.50 -0.87 11.07
N GLY A 172 -15.33 -0.60 9.77
CA GLY A 172 -16.15 0.34 9.00
C GLY A 172 -15.86 1.83 9.27
N ALA A 173 -14.76 2.16 9.97
CA ALA A 173 -14.36 3.54 10.21
C ALA A 173 -13.68 4.20 8.99
N SER A 174 -12.78 3.46 8.34
CA SER A 174 -11.94 4.00 7.25
C SER A 174 -12.45 3.61 5.86
N TYR A 175 -13.14 2.47 5.74
CA TYR A 175 -13.63 1.94 4.47
C TYR A 175 -15.14 1.83 4.45
N GLN A 176 -15.72 2.12 3.29
CA GLN A 176 -17.10 1.81 2.93
C GLN A 176 -17.13 0.47 2.20
N ASP A 177 -18.11 -0.37 2.55
CA ASP A 177 -18.42 -1.57 1.78
C ASP A 177 -19.21 -1.17 0.52
N ILE A 178 -18.66 -1.46 -0.65
CA ILE A 178 -19.29 -1.20 -1.94
C ILE A 178 -19.35 -2.48 -2.77
N LEU A 179 -20.38 -2.60 -3.61
CA LEU A 179 -20.46 -3.61 -4.65
C LEU A 179 -19.83 -3.10 -5.95
N VAL A 180 -18.96 -3.90 -6.55
CA VAL A 180 -18.25 -3.59 -7.80
C VAL A 180 -18.46 -4.69 -8.84
N ASP A 181 -18.31 -4.33 -10.11
CA ASP A 181 -18.38 -5.29 -11.22
C ASP A 181 -17.01 -5.93 -11.43
N CYS A 182 -16.92 -7.23 -11.13
CA CYS A 182 -15.71 -8.01 -11.28
C CYS A 182 -15.75 -8.82 -12.57
N TYR A 183 -14.75 -8.60 -13.43
CA TYR A 183 -14.59 -9.32 -14.68
C TYR A 183 -13.57 -10.45 -14.49
N PRO A 184 -14.00 -11.73 -14.54
CA PRO A 184 -13.06 -12.84 -14.45
C PRO A 184 -12.13 -12.87 -15.66
N PHE A 185 -10.88 -13.29 -15.48
CA PHE A 185 -9.99 -13.57 -16.61
C PHE A 185 -10.48 -14.79 -17.40
N GLU A 186 -10.36 -14.77 -18.73
CA GLU A 186 -10.74 -15.90 -19.60
C GLU A 186 -9.89 -17.15 -19.35
N HIS A 187 -8.65 -16.94 -18.91
CA HIS A 187 -7.68 -18.00 -18.68
C HIS A 187 -6.96 -17.76 -17.34
N SER A 188 -6.73 -18.84 -16.59
CA SER A 188 -5.93 -18.84 -15.37
C SER A 188 -4.41 -18.83 -15.64
N ASP A 189 -4.02 -18.60 -16.90
CA ASP A 189 -2.63 -18.52 -17.34
C ASP A 189 -2.05 -17.11 -17.08
N PRO A 190 -1.11 -16.95 -16.13
CA PRO A 190 -0.57 -15.65 -15.77
C PRO A 190 0.35 -15.04 -16.85
N THR A 191 0.72 -15.80 -17.88
CA THR A 191 1.54 -15.28 -19.00
C THR A 191 0.74 -14.41 -19.97
N LYS A 192 -0.60 -14.49 -19.92
CA LYS A 192 -1.46 -13.71 -20.79
C LYS A 192 -1.46 -12.23 -20.37
N PRO A 193 -1.41 -11.29 -21.32
CA PRO A 193 -1.45 -9.87 -21.01
C PRO A 193 -2.82 -9.49 -20.45
N VAL A 194 -2.84 -8.47 -19.58
CA VAL A 194 -4.09 -7.95 -19.04
C VAL A 194 -4.79 -7.12 -20.13
N PRO A 195 -6.06 -7.38 -20.48
CA PRO A 195 -6.75 -6.55 -21.44
C PRO A 195 -7.02 -5.15 -20.87
N VAL A 196 -7.00 -4.12 -21.71
CA VAL A 196 -7.37 -2.75 -21.27
C VAL A 196 -8.86 -2.69 -20.91
N HIS A 197 -9.69 -3.37 -21.72
CA HIS A 197 -11.12 -3.52 -21.51
C HIS A 197 -11.47 -5.01 -21.44
N PRO A 198 -11.90 -5.54 -20.29
CA PRO A 198 -12.33 -6.92 -20.19
C PRO A 198 -13.64 -7.13 -20.96
N VAL A 199 -13.78 -8.29 -21.59
CA VAL A 199 -14.95 -8.67 -22.41
C VAL A 199 -15.81 -9.76 -21.77
N THR A 200 -15.36 -10.32 -20.65
CA THR A 200 -16.07 -11.40 -19.94
C THR A 200 -17.33 -10.89 -19.25
N LYS A 201 -18.26 -11.80 -18.96
CA LYS A 201 -19.48 -11.45 -18.21
C LYS A 201 -19.11 -11.10 -16.76
N PRO A 202 -19.44 -9.89 -16.26
CA PRO A 202 -19.12 -9.50 -14.90
C PRO A 202 -20.03 -10.17 -13.88
N PHE A 203 -19.58 -10.16 -12.62
CA PHE A 203 -20.36 -10.56 -11.45
C PHE A 203 -20.09 -9.57 -10.30
N LYS A 204 -20.95 -9.55 -9.27
CA LYS A 204 -20.82 -8.61 -8.15
C LYS A 204 -19.98 -9.18 -7.02
N ALA A 205 -19.08 -8.37 -6.48
CA ALA A 205 -18.37 -8.67 -5.25
C ALA A 205 -18.31 -7.43 -4.35
N HIS A 206 -18.30 -7.68 -3.04
CA HIS A 206 -18.05 -6.67 -2.03
C HIS A 206 -16.57 -6.29 -2.01
N THR A 207 -16.29 -5.01 -1.86
CA THR A 207 -14.94 -4.54 -1.62
C THR A 207 -14.94 -3.38 -0.66
N LEU A 208 -13.78 -3.17 -0.02
CA LEU A 208 -13.58 -2.07 0.89
C LEU A 208 -13.00 -0.89 0.12
N PHE A 209 -13.70 0.23 0.17
CA PHE A 209 -13.37 1.44 -0.58
C PHE A 209 -13.36 2.66 0.33
N ALA A 210 -12.25 3.37 0.38
CA ALA A 210 -12.14 4.64 1.11
C ALA A 210 -12.06 5.79 0.10
N PRO A 211 -13.20 6.39 -0.32
CA PRO A 211 -13.19 7.41 -1.37
C PRO A 211 -12.33 8.61 -0.99
N ALA A 212 -11.54 9.10 -1.95
CA ALA A 212 -10.98 10.44 -1.91
C ALA A 212 -12.10 11.47 -2.03
N VAL A 213 -12.04 12.53 -1.21
CA VAL A 213 -12.83 13.73 -1.45
C VAL A 213 -12.32 14.36 -2.76
N PRO A 214 -13.21 14.65 -3.72
CA PRO A 214 -12.80 15.29 -4.98
C PRO A 214 -12.11 16.63 -4.74
N PRO A 215 -11.14 17.03 -5.60
CA PRO A 215 -10.52 18.35 -5.52
C PRO A 215 -11.57 19.46 -5.51
N GLY A 216 -11.51 20.37 -4.52
CA GLY A 216 -12.45 21.49 -4.37
C GLY A 216 -13.74 21.16 -3.60
N ALA A 217 -14.02 19.90 -3.29
CA ALA A 217 -15.10 19.55 -2.37
C ALA A 217 -14.64 19.70 -0.91
N GLN A 218 -15.54 20.19 -0.05
CA GLN A 218 -15.24 20.26 1.39
C GLN A 218 -15.13 18.83 1.94
N PRO A 219 -14.16 18.55 2.84
CA PRO A 219 -14.13 17.29 3.56
C PRO A 219 -15.48 17.07 4.27
N PRO A 220 -15.99 15.83 4.37
CA PRO A 220 -17.27 15.55 4.98
C PRO A 220 -17.38 16.23 6.36
N LYS A 221 -18.51 16.90 6.62
CA LYS A 221 -18.78 17.57 7.90
C LYS A 221 -18.80 16.58 9.08
N GLU A 222 -19.07 15.31 8.80
CA GLU A 222 -19.08 14.21 9.75
C GLU A 222 -18.04 13.15 9.37
N GLY A 223 -16.91 13.12 10.07
CA GLY A 223 -15.90 12.09 9.88
C GLY A 223 -15.23 12.10 8.51
N GLY A 224 -14.63 10.97 8.12
CA GLY A 224 -13.92 10.79 6.86
C GLY A 224 -12.40 10.68 7.01
N ARG A 225 -11.78 9.98 6.06
CA ARG A 225 -10.34 9.70 6.04
C ARG A 225 -9.54 11.00 6.00
N LEU A 226 -8.41 11.02 6.70
CA LEU A 226 -7.41 12.05 6.47
C LEU A 226 -6.94 11.91 5.01
N GLN A 227 -6.99 13.01 4.26
CA GLN A 227 -6.58 13.03 2.86
C GLN A 227 -5.41 14.00 2.69
N ARG A 228 -4.33 13.51 2.10
CA ARG A 228 -3.21 14.35 1.68
C ARG A 228 -3.61 15.20 0.46
N PRO A 229 -3.09 16.44 0.33
CA PRO A 229 -3.36 17.29 -0.84
C PRO A 229 -3.00 16.59 -2.15
N ASP A 230 -1.85 15.93 -2.19
CA ASP A 230 -1.45 15.00 -3.23
C ASP A 230 -1.63 13.56 -2.74
N THR A 231 -2.63 12.86 -3.27
CA THR A 231 -2.91 11.45 -2.96
C THR A 231 -1.79 10.51 -3.42
N SER A 232 -0.93 10.96 -4.34
CA SER A 232 0.21 10.21 -4.84
C SER A 232 1.52 10.49 -4.06
N TYR A 233 1.49 11.34 -3.04
CA TYR A 233 2.70 11.75 -2.31
C TYR A 233 3.39 10.62 -1.54
N ALA A 234 2.63 9.91 -0.71
CA ALA A 234 3.16 8.95 0.27
C ALA A 234 3.63 7.63 -0.37
N GLN A 235 4.60 7.00 0.28
CA GLN A 235 5.14 5.70 -0.10
C GLN A 235 4.77 4.62 0.92
N ALA A 236 4.36 3.46 0.43
CA ALA A 236 4.04 2.32 1.28
C ALA A 236 5.33 1.66 1.82
N SER A 237 5.26 1.05 3.01
CA SER A 237 6.42 0.38 3.60
C SER A 237 6.88 -0.84 2.76
N ALA A 238 8.17 -1.14 2.79
CA ALA A 238 8.71 -2.36 2.16
C ALA A 238 8.01 -3.64 2.66
N ARG A 239 7.72 -3.69 3.97
CA ARG A 239 7.00 -4.80 4.59
C ARG A 239 5.58 -4.96 4.01
N TYR A 240 4.86 -3.85 3.83
CA TYR A 240 3.49 -3.89 3.31
C TYR A 240 3.45 -4.22 1.82
N LEU A 241 4.34 -3.62 1.01
CA LEU A 241 4.45 -3.97 -0.42
C LEU A 241 4.80 -5.44 -0.61
N LYS A 242 5.67 -6.01 0.24
CA LYS A 242 5.98 -7.44 0.23
C LYS A 242 4.73 -8.32 0.39
N LEU A 243 3.78 -7.94 1.25
CA LEU A 243 2.53 -8.70 1.38
C LEU A 243 1.73 -8.68 0.08
N ILE A 244 1.69 -7.55 -0.63
CA ILE A 244 0.96 -7.43 -1.88
C ILE A 244 1.66 -8.25 -2.98
N THR A 245 2.98 -8.13 -3.11
CA THR A 245 3.76 -8.85 -4.13
C THR A 245 3.75 -10.36 -3.89
N ASP A 246 3.92 -10.81 -2.65
CA ASP A 246 3.85 -12.24 -2.30
C ASP A 246 2.43 -12.78 -2.56
N GLY A 247 1.39 -12.05 -2.15
CA GLY A 247 0.01 -12.43 -2.41
C GLY A 247 -0.35 -12.51 -3.89
N ALA A 248 0.16 -11.57 -4.70
CA ALA A 248 -0.01 -11.59 -6.15
C ALA A 248 0.63 -12.84 -6.78
N ALA A 249 1.83 -13.22 -6.32
CA ALA A 249 2.50 -14.43 -6.77
C ALA A 249 1.78 -15.71 -6.30
N GLU A 250 1.38 -15.77 -5.04
CA GLU A 250 0.65 -16.90 -4.44
C GLU A 250 -0.70 -17.15 -5.14
N CYS A 251 -1.41 -16.07 -5.50
CA CYS A 251 -2.68 -16.14 -6.22
C CYS A 251 -2.53 -16.24 -7.75
N ARG A 252 -1.29 -16.32 -8.25
CA ARG A 252 -0.97 -16.40 -9.69
C ARG A 252 -1.66 -15.29 -10.51
N LEU A 253 -1.63 -14.06 -10.02
CA LEU A 253 -2.07 -12.90 -10.80
C LEU A 253 -1.22 -12.76 -12.08
N PRO A 254 -1.70 -12.07 -13.14
CA PRO A 254 -0.93 -11.89 -14.37
C PRO A 254 0.48 -11.35 -14.13
N TYR A 255 1.49 -11.89 -14.83
CA TYR A 255 2.89 -11.49 -14.62
C TYR A 255 3.12 -10.01 -14.91
N GLU A 256 2.45 -9.46 -15.92
CA GLU A 256 2.47 -8.02 -16.20
C GLU A 256 2.08 -7.17 -14.98
N TYR A 257 1.09 -7.63 -14.19
CA TYR A 257 0.67 -6.92 -12.97
C TYR A 257 1.65 -7.15 -11.82
N GLN A 258 2.22 -8.35 -11.71
CA GLN A 258 3.26 -8.63 -10.72
C GLN A 258 4.50 -7.77 -10.95
N ASP A 259 4.93 -7.60 -12.20
CA ASP A 259 6.07 -6.75 -12.55
C ASP A 259 5.82 -5.29 -12.15
N TYR A 260 4.61 -4.78 -12.43
CA TYR A 260 4.18 -3.47 -11.95
C TYR A 260 4.27 -3.35 -10.41
N LEU A 261 3.75 -4.32 -9.66
CA LEU A 261 3.76 -4.28 -8.20
C LEU A 261 5.20 -4.31 -7.63
N ASN A 262 6.09 -5.08 -8.25
CA ASN A 262 7.50 -5.18 -7.85
C ASN A 262 8.30 -3.90 -8.18
N ASP A 263 7.87 -3.12 -9.17
CA ASP A 263 8.51 -1.85 -9.56
C ASP A 263 8.15 -0.69 -8.61
N ILE A 264 7.15 -0.86 -7.72
CA ILE A 264 6.76 0.18 -6.77
C ILE A 264 7.86 0.36 -5.71
N ARG A 265 8.46 1.56 -5.69
CA ARG A 265 9.49 1.88 -4.69
C ARG A 265 8.90 1.95 -3.26
N PRO A 266 9.47 1.22 -2.29
CA PRO A 266 9.06 1.29 -0.89
C PRO A 266 9.57 2.55 -0.19
N TYR A 267 8.87 2.95 0.87
CA TYR A 267 9.37 3.89 1.86
C TYR A 267 10.57 3.31 2.63
N THR A 268 11.60 4.13 2.80
CA THR A 268 12.82 3.83 3.54
C THR A 268 13.24 5.07 4.34
N ILE A 269 13.67 4.84 5.59
CA ILE A 269 14.32 5.86 6.39
C ILE A 269 15.77 5.95 5.94
N THR A 270 16.24 7.15 5.61
CA THR A 270 17.59 7.40 5.07
C THR A 270 18.50 8.17 6.02
N SER A 271 17.95 8.81 7.06
CA SER A 271 18.73 9.60 8.03
C SER A 271 18.57 9.14 9.48
N ASN A 272 19.61 9.33 10.29
CA ASN A 272 19.58 9.11 11.75
C ASN A 272 18.54 10.00 12.44
N LYS A 273 18.33 11.19 11.91
CA LYS A 273 17.33 12.17 12.36
C LYS A 273 15.91 11.61 12.23
N GLN A 274 15.58 10.99 11.08
CA GLN A 274 14.31 10.30 10.89
C GLN A 274 14.18 9.05 11.79
N GLN A 275 15.27 8.32 12.06
CA GLN A 275 15.25 7.17 12.99
C GLN A 275 14.91 7.62 14.43
N LEU A 276 15.51 8.72 14.89
CA LEU A 276 15.16 9.31 16.19
C LEU A 276 13.70 9.79 16.20
N GLY A 277 13.26 10.45 15.11
CA GLY A 277 11.86 10.87 14.93
C GLY A 277 10.88 9.70 15.00
N GLN A 278 11.20 8.59 14.32
CA GLN A 278 10.44 7.34 14.37
C GLN A 278 10.31 6.84 15.81
N PHE A 279 11.43 6.76 16.55
CA PHE A 279 11.43 6.29 17.93
C PHE A 279 10.54 7.16 18.82
N VAL A 280 10.76 8.48 18.82
CA VAL A 280 9.99 9.42 19.66
C VAL A 280 8.50 9.38 19.29
N PHE A 281 8.17 9.38 18.00
CA PHE A 281 6.80 9.35 17.51
C PHE A 281 6.06 8.08 17.94
N LEU A 282 6.71 6.92 17.75
CA LEU A 282 6.09 5.64 18.09
C LEU A 282 6.00 5.43 19.60
N THR A 283 7.00 5.84 20.38
CA THR A 283 6.91 5.76 21.85
C THR A 283 5.71 6.55 22.38
N LEU A 284 5.41 7.71 21.78
CA LEU A 284 4.26 8.52 22.18
C LEU A 284 2.93 7.94 21.70
N TRP A 285 2.81 7.61 20.40
CA TRP A 285 1.52 7.32 19.78
C TRP A 285 1.14 5.83 19.78
N LEU A 286 2.11 4.91 19.79
CA LEU A 286 1.84 3.47 19.71
C LEU A 286 0.93 2.95 20.84
N PRO A 287 1.07 3.36 22.11
CA PRO A 287 0.15 2.91 23.16
C PRO A 287 -1.32 3.24 22.88
N PHE A 288 -1.60 4.43 22.34
CA PHE A 288 -2.95 4.84 21.98
C PHE A 288 -3.49 4.06 20.77
N ILE A 289 -2.63 3.82 19.79
CA ILE A 289 -2.97 3.00 18.61
C ILE A 289 -3.33 1.57 19.05
N VAL A 290 -2.52 0.96 19.91
CA VAL A 290 -2.78 -0.38 20.48
C VAL A 290 -4.08 -0.41 21.28
N LEU A 291 -4.35 0.63 22.07
CA LEU A 291 -5.60 0.75 22.82
C LEU A 291 -6.81 0.77 21.88
N ILE A 292 -6.77 1.59 20.82
CA ILE A 292 -7.84 1.68 19.83
C ILE A 292 -8.12 0.34 19.17
N PHE A 293 -7.10 -0.38 18.71
CA PHE A 293 -7.28 -1.69 18.09
C PHE A 293 -7.83 -2.73 19.08
N SER A 294 -7.40 -2.67 20.34
CA SER A 294 -7.91 -3.54 21.40
C SER A 294 -9.38 -3.27 21.71
N LEU A 295 -9.80 -1.99 21.72
CA LEU A 295 -11.20 -1.60 21.88
C LEU A 295 -12.03 -2.06 20.69
N ASN A 296 -11.54 -1.88 19.45
CA ASN A 296 -12.25 -2.32 18.25
C ASN A 296 -12.51 -3.83 18.28
N ALA A 297 -11.51 -4.63 18.64
CA ALA A 297 -11.65 -6.08 18.76
C ALA A 297 -12.65 -6.51 19.85
N LYS A 298 -12.85 -5.69 20.88
CA LYS A 298 -13.74 -6.01 22.01
C LYS A 298 -15.18 -5.53 21.79
N PHE A 299 -15.37 -4.44 21.08
CA PHE A 299 -16.65 -3.74 20.97
C PHE A 299 -17.30 -3.80 19.58
N CYS A 300 -16.69 -4.48 18.61
CA CYS A 300 -17.33 -4.68 17.30
C CYS A 300 -18.63 -5.49 17.43
N ASP A 301 -19.62 -5.15 16.60
CA ASP A 301 -20.88 -5.89 16.51
C ASP A 301 -20.72 -7.21 15.73
N GLU A 302 -21.82 -7.95 15.57
CA GLU A 302 -21.84 -9.22 14.82
C GLU A 302 -21.44 -9.05 13.35
N GLY A 303 -21.61 -7.85 12.79
CA GLY A 303 -21.17 -7.51 11.43
C GLY A 303 -19.74 -6.99 11.36
N GLY A 304 -19.00 -7.00 12.48
CA GLY A 304 -17.64 -6.50 12.58
C GLY A 304 -17.53 -4.97 12.63
N ARG A 305 -18.64 -4.24 12.76
CA ARG A 305 -18.63 -2.77 12.78
C ARG A 305 -18.40 -2.24 14.19
N SER A 306 -17.58 -1.20 14.30
CA SER A 306 -17.30 -0.55 15.58
C SER A 306 -18.43 0.41 15.98
N PRO A 307 -18.71 0.58 17.29
CA PRO A 307 -19.74 1.48 17.76
C PRO A 307 -19.37 2.94 17.41
N PRO A 308 -20.36 3.83 17.20
CA PRO A 308 -20.11 5.19 16.71
C PRO A 308 -19.12 6.00 17.55
N TRP A 309 -19.18 5.89 18.87
CA TRP A 309 -18.27 6.60 19.77
C TRP A 309 -16.81 6.17 19.58
N LEU A 310 -16.57 4.88 19.33
CA LEU A 310 -15.23 4.34 19.14
C LEU A 310 -14.67 4.74 17.78
N ARG A 311 -15.51 4.79 16.74
CA ARG A 311 -15.15 5.34 15.43
C ARG A 311 -14.71 6.80 15.55
N ILE A 312 -15.50 7.64 16.23
CA ILE A 312 -15.16 9.07 16.45
C ILE A 312 -13.85 9.23 17.26
N LEU A 313 -13.67 8.41 18.30
CA LEU A 313 -12.45 8.42 19.10
C LEU A 313 -11.22 8.03 18.26
N SER A 314 -11.34 6.96 17.48
CA SER A 314 -10.29 6.46 16.59
C SER A 314 -9.89 7.52 15.56
N GLU A 315 -10.88 8.09 14.85
CA GLU A 315 -10.66 9.18 13.89
C GLU A 315 -9.98 10.40 14.54
N SER A 316 -10.37 10.75 15.77
CA SER A 316 -9.79 11.89 16.51
C SER A 316 -8.32 11.66 16.87
N ILE A 317 -7.97 10.46 17.36
CA ILE A 317 -6.59 10.09 17.69
C ILE A 317 -5.71 10.07 16.43
N PHE A 318 -6.16 9.47 15.34
CA PHE A 318 -5.40 9.47 14.08
C PHE A 318 -5.24 10.89 13.52
N ARG A 319 -6.26 11.75 13.58
CA ARG A 319 -6.14 13.17 13.19
C ARG A 319 -5.13 13.91 14.05
N ALA A 320 -5.11 13.67 15.37
CA ALA A 320 -4.13 14.29 16.27
C ALA A 320 -2.70 13.80 15.97
N CYS A 321 -2.54 12.49 15.77
CA CYS A 321 -1.28 11.86 15.37
C CYS A 321 -0.68 12.54 14.13
N TRP A 322 -1.46 12.66 13.07
CA TRP A 322 -1.03 13.31 11.83
C TRP A 322 -0.82 14.83 11.95
N ARG A 323 -1.64 15.54 12.73
CA ARG A 323 -1.41 16.98 13.00
C ARG A 323 -0.09 17.21 13.73
N THR A 324 0.23 16.39 14.74
CA THR A 324 1.53 16.51 15.42
C THR A 324 2.68 16.14 14.48
N TYR A 325 2.48 15.16 13.61
CA TYR A 325 3.47 14.83 12.60
C TYR A 325 3.74 16.01 11.65
N ASP A 326 2.70 16.58 11.03
CA ASP A 326 2.85 17.66 10.06
C ASP A 326 3.41 18.95 10.70
N GLY A 327 2.96 19.28 11.91
CA GLY A 327 3.33 20.52 12.60
C GLY A 327 4.65 20.48 13.38
N PHE A 328 5.10 19.30 13.79
CA PHE A 328 6.28 19.16 14.66
C PHE A 328 7.28 18.13 14.15
N TYR A 329 6.84 16.88 13.92
CA TYR A 329 7.81 15.81 13.62
C TYR A 329 8.42 15.95 12.23
N LYS A 330 7.64 16.22 11.18
CA LYS A 330 8.16 16.33 9.83
C LYS A 330 9.20 17.46 9.69
N PRO A 331 8.95 18.70 10.19
CA PRO A 331 9.96 19.75 10.19
C PRO A 331 11.21 19.40 11.02
N LEU A 332 11.02 18.76 12.18
CA LEU A 332 12.11 18.54 13.13
C LEU A 332 12.91 17.26 12.86
N PHE A 333 12.32 16.22 12.29
CA PHE A 333 12.94 14.91 12.12
C PHE A 333 13.04 14.43 10.66
N GLY A 334 12.44 15.16 9.71
CA GLY A 334 12.43 14.81 8.29
C GLY A 334 11.15 14.09 7.87
N ASP A 335 11.06 13.74 6.58
CA ASP A 335 9.83 13.18 6.02
C ASP A 335 9.63 11.72 6.47
N GLY A 336 8.50 11.45 7.11
CA GLY A 336 8.07 10.12 7.56
C GLY A 336 7.08 9.42 6.62
N GLU A 337 6.82 9.99 5.44
CA GLU A 337 5.90 9.49 4.42
C GLU A 337 6.57 9.16 3.09
N ARG A 338 7.72 9.76 2.81
CA ARG A 338 8.46 9.60 1.58
C ARG A 338 9.96 9.54 1.86
N THR A 339 10.63 8.61 1.19
CA THR A 339 12.08 8.54 1.13
C THR A 339 12.62 9.80 0.49
N THR A 340 13.42 10.54 1.25
CA THR A 340 14.24 11.65 0.75
C THR A 340 15.67 11.13 0.57
N PRO A 341 16.43 11.63 -0.43
CA PRO A 341 17.86 11.39 -0.48
C PRO A 341 18.49 11.78 0.86
N ALA A 342 19.49 11.02 1.33
CA ALA A 342 20.19 11.40 2.54
C ALA A 342 20.84 12.77 2.31
N ASP A 343 20.46 13.77 3.11
CA ASP A 343 21.26 14.98 3.25
C ASP A 343 22.53 14.56 4.02
N ASP A 344 23.57 14.17 3.30
CA ASP A 344 24.92 14.07 3.84
C ASP A 344 25.43 15.50 4.10
N GLN A 345 24.87 16.16 5.11
CA GLN A 345 25.45 17.36 5.72
C GLN A 345 26.42 16.91 6.82
N ASP A 346 27.57 16.37 6.40
CA ASP A 346 28.82 16.68 7.09
C ASP A 346 29.33 18.00 6.51
N ASP A 347 28.60 19.08 6.80
CA ASP A 347 28.96 20.45 6.44
C ASP A 347 29.95 20.98 7.51
N ASP A 348 31.12 20.34 7.57
CA ASP A 348 32.27 20.79 8.37
C ASP A 348 33.58 20.53 7.61
N CYS A 349 33.66 21.08 6.40
CA CYS A 349 34.91 21.49 5.79
C CYS A 349 34.67 22.76 4.98
N GLN A 350 34.78 23.89 5.67
CA GLN A 350 34.88 25.22 5.05
C GLN A 350 35.89 25.16 3.88
N PRO A 351 35.50 25.48 2.63
CA PRO A 351 36.48 25.72 1.59
C PRO A 351 37.22 27.01 1.95
N THR A 352 38.52 26.89 2.17
CA THR A 352 39.41 28.04 2.35
C THR A 352 39.29 28.97 1.13
N PRO A 353 39.30 30.31 1.32
CA PRO A 353 39.19 31.23 0.20
C PRO A 353 40.52 31.22 -0.56
N PHE A 354 40.53 30.61 -1.73
CA PHE A 354 41.68 30.67 -2.63
C PHE A 354 41.81 32.10 -3.15
N GLN A 355 42.86 32.78 -2.72
CA GLN A 355 43.24 34.12 -3.13
C GLN A 355 43.54 34.20 -4.64
N ASP A 356 43.22 35.38 -5.17
CA ASP A 356 43.42 35.86 -6.54
C ASP A 356 44.71 35.37 -7.22
N LEU A 357 44.55 34.79 -8.42
CA LEU A 357 45.64 34.58 -9.38
C LEU A 357 45.46 35.55 -10.56
N PRO A 358 46.44 36.42 -10.85
CA PRO A 358 46.33 37.36 -11.97
C PRO A 358 46.64 36.68 -13.32
N GLN A 359 45.80 37.01 -14.31
CA GLN A 359 45.98 36.73 -15.74
C GLN A 359 47.24 37.41 -16.31
N ARG A 360 48.12 36.62 -16.95
CA ARG A 360 49.01 36.89 -18.12
C ARG A 360 49.99 35.70 -18.21
N LEU A 361 50.44 35.16 -19.34
CA LEU A 361 50.59 35.62 -20.71
C LEU A 361 50.76 34.37 -21.63
N GLU A 362 50.41 34.52 -22.91
CA GLU A 362 50.53 33.54 -24.00
C GLU A 362 51.96 33.04 -24.28
N SER A 363 52.07 31.76 -24.67
CA SER A 363 52.89 31.19 -25.77
C SER A 363 52.92 29.67 -25.54
N GLY A 364 52.44 28.77 -26.40
CA GLY A 364 52.73 28.63 -27.82
C GLY A 364 53.59 27.38 -28.01
N LEU A 365 52.95 26.25 -28.34
CA LEU A 365 53.37 25.12 -29.22
C LEU A 365 52.99 23.72 -28.70
N PRO A 366 52.57 22.79 -29.59
CA PRO A 366 51.99 21.50 -29.25
C PRO A 366 53.03 20.37 -29.26
N ILE A 367 52.89 19.36 -28.38
CA ILE A 367 53.69 18.13 -28.47
C ILE A 367 52.78 16.89 -28.42
N ASP A 368 52.67 16.35 -29.63
CA ASP A 368 52.51 14.98 -30.13
C ASP A 368 52.38 13.79 -29.17
N TRP A 369 51.58 12.84 -29.65
CA TRP A 369 51.22 11.53 -29.14
C TRP A 369 52.30 10.47 -29.49
N GLU A 370 52.24 9.33 -28.81
CA GLU A 370 53.01 8.09 -29.03
C GLU A 370 54.48 8.02 -28.52
N LYS A 371 54.69 7.17 -27.50
CA LYS A 371 55.36 5.86 -27.65
C LYS A 371 55.53 5.16 -26.30
N THR A 372 54.93 3.97 -26.20
CA THR A 372 55.39 2.88 -25.33
C THR A 372 56.80 2.42 -25.73
N PRO A 373 57.57 1.87 -24.78
CA PRO A 373 58.12 0.56 -25.09
C PRO A 373 58.10 -0.44 -23.92
N THR A 374 58.01 -1.68 -24.37
CA THR A 374 58.08 -2.98 -23.72
C THR A 374 59.49 -3.28 -23.19
N VAL A 375 59.55 -3.88 -22.00
CA VAL A 375 60.44 -4.96 -21.51
C VAL A 375 61.96 -4.87 -21.76
N ALA A 376 62.71 -4.87 -20.65
CA ALA A 376 63.77 -5.85 -20.37
C ALA A 376 63.72 -6.23 -18.89
#